data_AF-A0A950GE14-F1
#
_entry.id   AF-A0A950GE14-F1
#
_cell.length_a   1.000
_cell.length_b   1.000
_cell.length_c   1.000
_cell.angle_alpha   90.00
_cell.angle_beta   90.00
_cell.angle_gamma   90.00
#
_symmetry.space_group_name_H-M   'P 1'
#
loop_
_entity.id
_entity.type
_entity.pdbx_description
1 polymer ?
#
loop_
_entity_poly.entity_id
_entity_poly.type
_entity_poly.pdbx_seq_one_letter_code
_entity_poly.pdbx_strand_id
1 'polypeptide(L)'
;MKYIPTFETVKGSFQITSVKGELRVSASYDEFINFMKLVLTGVYVDEDWYLEKYPDVAEALRDRQFSSAKHHFIENGYFEGRFPCEPVIDEAWYLKRYPDVAESVRRGEFASGLRHFVEDGYREGRLPFGY
;
A
#
# COMPACT_ATOMS: atom_id res chain seq x y z
N MET A 1 -11.37 7.89 -18.45
CA MET A 1 -9.89 7.91 -18.49
C MET A 1 -9.40 8.74 -17.32
N LYS A 2 -8.80 8.13 -16.28
CA LYS A 2 -8.20 8.89 -15.19
C LYS A 2 -6.92 9.53 -15.76
N TYR A 3 -6.88 10.86 -15.77
CA TYR A 3 -5.73 11.63 -16.24
C TYR A 3 -4.52 11.27 -15.38
N ILE A 4 -3.42 10.88 -16.04
CA ILE A 4 -2.11 10.75 -15.40
C ILE A 4 -1.34 12.02 -15.76
N PRO A 5 -0.94 12.86 -14.78
CA PRO A 5 -0.12 14.03 -15.04
C PRO A 5 1.18 13.65 -15.74
N THR A 6 1.68 14.54 -16.59
CA THR A 6 2.97 14.33 -17.25
C THR A 6 4.10 14.31 -16.22
N PHE A 7 5.24 13.71 -16.58
CA PHE A 7 6.43 13.73 -15.73
C PHE A 7 6.84 15.17 -15.36
N GLU A 8 6.77 16.12 -16.29
CA GLU A 8 7.11 17.51 -16.01
C GLU A 8 6.14 18.17 -15.01
N THR A 9 4.85 17.83 -15.06
CA THR A 9 3.87 18.27 -14.06
C THR A 9 4.23 17.74 -12.68
N VAL A 10 4.53 16.44 -12.57
CA VAL A 10 4.92 15.81 -11.29
C VAL A 10 6.22 16.41 -10.78
N LYS A 11 7.23 16.53 -11.64
CA LYS A 11 8.54 17.10 -11.32
C LYS A 11 8.44 18.55 -10.83
N GLY A 12 7.52 19.35 -11.39
CA GLY A 12 7.26 20.72 -10.97
C GLY A 12 6.73 20.86 -9.55
N SER A 13 6.18 19.78 -8.96
CA SER A 13 5.75 19.73 -7.56
C SER A 13 6.88 19.45 -6.57
N PHE A 14 8.12 19.29 -7.05
CA PHE A 14 9.28 19.04 -6.20
C PHE A 14 10.38 20.06 -6.42
N GLN A 15 11.08 20.40 -5.35
CA GLN A 15 12.31 21.17 -5.43
C GLN A 15 13.48 20.21 -5.73
N ILE A 16 14.24 20.50 -6.78
CA ILE A 16 15.42 19.75 -7.16
C ILE A 16 16.65 20.63 -6.96
N THR A 17 17.54 20.21 -6.09
CA THR A 17 18.79 20.92 -5.76
C THR A 17 20.00 20.02 -6.02
N SER A 18 21.18 20.60 -6.25
CA SER A 18 22.43 19.83 -6.29
C SER A 18 23.16 19.94 -4.95
N VAL A 19 23.48 18.80 -4.34
CA VAL A 19 24.27 18.71 -3.11
C VAL A 19 25.47 17.82 -3.40
N LYS A 20 26.67 18.40 -3.38
CA LYS A 20 27.95 17.71 -3.70
C LYS A 20 27.94 16.99 -5.06
N GLY A 21 27.28 17.58 -6.06
CA GLY A 21 27.19 17.00 -7.41
C GLY A 21 26.07 15.99 -7.61
N GLU A 22 25.32 15.65 -6.55
CA GLU A 22 24.16 14.76 -6.63
C GLU A 22 22.86 15.56 -6.64
N LEU A 23 21.89 15.15 -7.45
CA LEU A 23 20.55 15.74 -7.42
C LEU A 23 19.79 15.24 -6.18
N ARG A 24 19.19 16.17 -5.45
CA ARG A 24 18.35 15.93 -4.27
C ARG A 24 16.97 16.49 -4.53
N VAL A 25 15.95 15.68 -4.26
CA VAL A 25 14.54 16.05 -4.34
C VAL A 25 14.07 16.37 -2.92
N SER A 26 13.48 17.55 -2.73
CA SER A 26 12.82 17.93 -1.49
C SER A 26 11.38 18.34 -1.74
N ALA A 27 10.51 17.99 -0.80
CA ALA A 27 9.09 18.30 -0.80
C ALA A 27 8.61 18.49 0.64
N SER A 28 7.56 19.27 0.80
CA SER A 28 6.72 19.28 2.00
C SER A 28 6.02 17.93 2.17
N TYR A 29 5.51 17.67 3.37
CA TYR A 29 4.73 16.46 3.64
C TYR A 29 3.49 16.37 2.73
N ASP A 30 2.82 17.49 2.48
CA ASP A 30 1.62 17.53 1.63
C ASP A 30 1.94 17.20 0.17
N GLU A 31 3.04 17.72 -0.38
CA GLU A 31 3.52 17.36 -1.71
C GLU A 31 3.86 15.86 -1.81
N PHE A 32 4.51 15.32 -0.78
CA PHE A 32 4.80 13.89 -0.70
C PHE A 32 3.51 13.05 -0.65
N ILE A 33 2.53 13.43 0.17
CA ILE A 33 1.24 12.73 0.26
C ILE A 33 0.48 12.80 -1.07
N ASN A 34 0.45 13.96 -1.72
CA ASN A 34 -0.19 14.10 -3.03
C ASN A 34 0.48 13.24 -4.10
N PHE A 35 1.81 13.14 -4.07
CA PHE A 35 2.54 12.22 -4.93
C PHE A 35 2.20 10.76 -4.64
N MET A 36 2.14 10.37 -3.36
CA MET A 36 1.73 9.02 -2.97
C MET A 36 0.30 8.70 -3.45
N LYS A 37 -0.66 9.62 -3.26
CA LYS A 37 -2.03 9.47 -3.78
C LYS A 37 -2.05 9.31 -5.30
N LEU A 38 -1.23 10.06 -6.02
CA LEU A 38 -1.08 9.90 -7.47
C LEU A 38 -0.58 8.49 -7.83
N VAL A 39 0.45 7.98 -7.16
CA VAL A 39 0.94 6.60 -7.36
C VAL A 39 -0.18 5.58 -7.08
N LEU A 40 -0.94 5.76 -5.99
CA LEU A 40 -2.04 4.88 -5.61
C LEU A 40 -3.19 4.87 -6.62
N THR A 41 -3.34 5.89 -7.47
CA THR A 41 -4.33 5.84 -8.57
C THR A 41 -4.09 4.65 -9.53
N GLY A 42 -2.83 4.22 -9.66
CA GLY A 42 -2.42 3.08 -10.48
C GLY A 42 -2.64 1.71 -9.81
N VAL A 43 -2.90 1.68 -8.50
CA VAL A 43 -3.12 0.43 -7.76
C VAL A 43 -4.51 -0.13 -8.09
N TYR A 44 -4.57 -1.43 -8.39
CA TYR A 44 -5.84 -2.14 -8.51
C TYR A 44 -6.48 -2.30 -7.13
N VAL A 45 -7.79 -2.05 -7.04
CA VAL A 45 -8.59 -2.24 -5.84
C VAL A 45 -9.76 -3.14 -6.23
N ASP A 46 -9.89 -4.26 -5.54
CA ASP A 46 -11.07 -5.11 -5.64
C ASP A 46 -12.15 -4.48 -4.77
N GLU A 47 -13.05 -3.70 -5.38
CA GLU A 47 -14.01 -2.90 -4.61
C GLU A 47 -15.00 -3.78 -3.84
N ASP A 48 -15.39 -4.94 -4.37
CA ASP A 48 -16.33 -5.85 -3.70
C ASP A 48 -15.67 -6.46 -2.46
N TRP A 49 -14.47 -7.03 -2.63
CA TRP A 49 -13.70 -7.57 -1.50
C TRP A 49 -13.40 -6.49 -0.46
N TYR A 50 -13.04 -5.28 -0.90
CA TYR A 50 -12.66 -4.20 0.00
C TYR A 50 -13.84 -3.76 0.87
N LEU A 51 -15.03 -3.63 0.30
CA LEU A 51 -16.24 -3.25 1.04
C LEU A 51 -16.76 -4.38 1.93
N GLU A 52 -16.58 -5.64 1.54
CA GLU A 52 -16.85 -6.79 2.40
C GLU A 52 -15.88 -6.84 3.58
N LYS A 53 -14.59 -6.64 3.32
CA LYS A 53 -13.52 -6.69 4.32
C LYS A 53 -13.58 -5.53 5.32
N TYR A 54 -14.01 -4.35 4.86
CA TYR A 54 -14.03 -3.11 5.62
C TYR A 54 -15.45 -2.50 5.69
N PRO A 55 -16.32 -3.01 6.59
CA PRO A 55 -17.71 -2.58 6.69
C PRO A 55 -17.91 -1.09 7.00
N ASP A 56 -16.96 -0.48 7.71
CA ASP A 56 -16.93 0.95 8.01
C ASP A 56 -16.80 1.79 6.72
N VAL A 57 -16.06 1.30 5.73
CA VAL A 57 -15.95 1.95 4.42
C VAL A 57 -17.23 1.77 3.63
N ALA A 58 -17.86 0.60 3.71
CA ALA A 58 -19.17 0.36 3.09
C ALA A 58 -20.24 1.31 3.65
N GLU A 59 -20.20 1.63 4.94
CA GLU A 59 -21.05 2.63 5.56
C GLU A 59 -20.72 4.04 5.08
N ALA A 60 -19.45 4.45 5.12
CA ALA A 60 -19.02 5.76 4.65
C ALA A 60 -19.35 6.00 3.16
N LEU A 61 -19.31 4.95 2.33
CA LEU A 61 -19.72 5.00 0.93
C LEU A 61 -21.24 5.20 0.78
N ARG A 62 -22.07 4.50 1.57
CA ARG A 62 -23.53 4.71 1.58
C ARG A 62 -23.89 6.13 2.01
N ASP A 63 -23.13 6.69 2.95
CA ASP A 63 -23.27 8.07 3.42
C ASP A 63 -22.67 9.11 2.47
N ARG A 64 -22.12 8.67 1.32
CA ARG A 64 -21.53 9.53 0.28
C ARG A 64 -20.32 10.34 0.75
N GLN A 65 -19.60 9.87 1.76
CA GLN A 65 -18.32 10.46 2.18
C GLN A 65 -17.22 10.21 1.13
N PHE A 66 -17.34 9.10 0.40
CA PHE A 66 -16.48 8.74 -0.72
C PHE A 66 -17.32 8.40 -1.95
N SER A 67 -16.67 8.34 -3.11
CA SER A 67 -17.32 8.07 -4.40
C SER A 67 -17.15 6.63 -4.88
N SER A 68 -16.19 5.89 -4.31
CA SER A 68 -15.97 4.46 -4.54
C SER A 68 -15.04 3.88 -3.46
N ALA A 69 -14.90 2.55 -3.39
CA ALA A 69 -13.95 1.92 -2.47
C ALA A 69 -12.50 2.32 -2.82
N LYS A 70 -12.19 2.41 -4.12
CA LYS A 70 -10.89 2.92 -4.59
C LYS A 70 -10.64 4.37 -4.19
N HIS A 71 -11.68 5.22 -4.16
CA HIS A 71 -11.53 6.59 -3.65
C HIS A 71 -11.11 6.58 -2.17
N HIS A 72 -11.79 5.80 -1.32
CA HIS A 72 -11.38 5.64 0.08
C HIS A 72 -9.96 5.08 0.20
N PHE A 73 -9.60 4.06 -0.58
CA PHE A 73 -8.26 3.47 -0.49
C PHE A 73 -7.14 4.49 -0.78
N ILE A 74 -7.32 5.32 -1.80
CA ILE A 74 -6.36 6.37 -2.19
C ILE A 74 -6.26 7.45 -1.12
N GLU A 75 -7.40 7.92 -0.59
CA GLU A 75 -7.41 9.04 0.36
C GLU A 75 -6.99 8.62 1.78
N ASN A 76 -7.33 7.39 2.17
CA ASN A 76 -7.28 6.91 3.55
C ASN A 76 -6.68 5.50 3.66
N GLY A 77 -7.27 4.52 2.96
CA GLY A 77 -7.05 3.10 3.22
C GLY A 77 -5.58 2.67 3.19
N TYR A 78 -4.81 3.13 2.20
CA TYR A 78 -3.38 2.82 2.15
C TYR A 78 -2.62 3.34 3.38
N PHE A 79 -2.89 4.58 3.78
CA PHE A 79 -2.24 5.22 4.93
C PHE A 79 -2.68 4.61 6.28
N GLU A 80 -3.85 3.97 6.30
CA GLU A 80 -4.36 3.19 7.43
C GLU A 80 -3.79 1.76 7.48
N GLY A 81 -3.03 1.35 6.46
CA GLY A 81 -2.48 0.01 6.33
C GLY A 81 -3.51 -1.04 5.89
N ARG A 82 -4.59 -0.62 5.20
CA ARG A 82 -5.57 -1.53 4.61
C ARG A 82 -5.04 -2.14 3.32
N PHE A 83 -5.46 -3.36 3.02
CA PHE A 83 -5.12 -4.01 1.77
C PHE A 83 -6.14 -3.63 0.70
N PRO A 84 -5.74 -3.40 -0.57
CA PRO A 84 -6.67 -3.06 -1.65
C PRO A 84 -7.42 -4.26 -2.23
N CYS A 85 -6.97 -5.48 -1.93
CA CYS A 85 -7.53 -6.76 -2.36
C CYS A 85 -7.08 -7.86 -1.38
N GLU A 86 -7.59 -9.08 -1.56
CA GLU A 86 -7.17 -10.23 -0.77
C GLU A 86 -5.64 -10.43 -0.87
N PRO A 87 -4.91 -10.41 0.26
CA PRO A 87 -3.47 -10.61 0.24
C PRO A 87 -3.11 -12.00 -0.25
N VAL A 88 -2.23 -12.06 -1.26
CA VAL A 88 -1.62 -13.29 -1.75
C VAL A 88 -0.12 -13.20 -1.48
N ILE A 89 0.52 -14.32 -1.15
CA ILE A 89 1.97 -14.43 -0.99
C ILE A 89 2.51 -15.69 -1.66
N ASP A 90 3.80 -15.71 -1.99
CA ASP A 90 4.54 -16.96 -2.23
C ASP A 90 5.05 -17.44 -0.87
N GLU A 91 4.28 -18.30 -0.22
CA GLU A 91 4.58 -18.74 1.14
C GLU A 91 5.91 -19.49 1.25
N ALA A 92 6.25 -20.31 0.26
CA ALA A 92 7.50 -21.06 0.27
C ALA A 92 8.70 -20.10 0.18
N TRP A 93 8.63 -19.11 -0.72
CA TRP A 93 9.64 -18.06 -0.81
C TRP A 93 9.68 -17.22 0.46
N TYR A 94 8.52 -16.83 1.00
CA TYR A 94 8.40 -15.98 2.17
C TYR A 94 9.04 -16.61 3.40
N LEU A 95 8.71 -17.88 3.70
CA LEU A 95 9.30 -18.61 4.83
C LEU A 95 10.78 -18.90 4.63
N LYS A 96 11.25 -19.06 3.39
CA LYS A 96 12.68 -19.17 3.09
C LYS A 96 13.41 -17.83 3.30
N ARG A 97 12.79 -16.72 2.91
CA ARG A 97 13.35 -15.36 2.99
C ARG A 97 13.37 -14.83 4.41
N TYR A 98 12.43 -15.27 5.24
CA TYR A 98 12.20 -14.85 6.61
C TYR A 98 12.22 -16.05 7.58
N PRO A 99 13.43 -16.50 7.99
CA PRO A 99 13.58 -17.70 8.82
C PRO A 99 12.94 -17.60 10.21
N ASP A 100 12.83 -16.39 10.74
CA ASP A 100 12.14 -16.06 11.99
C ASP A 100 10.65 -16.39 11.89
N VAL A 101 9.99 -16.02 10.79
CA VAL A 101 8.60 -16.39 10.54
C VAL A 101 8.44 -17.89 10.37
N ALA A 102 9.36 -18.53 9.65
CA ALA A 102 9.35 -19.98 9.49
C ALA A 102 9.45 -20.70 10.84
N GLU A 103 10.20 -20.16 11.80
CA GLU A 103 10.25 -20.69 13.15
C GLU A 103 8.94 -20.47 13.91
N SER A 104 8.37 -19.27 13.88
CA SER A 104 7.08 -18.99 14.50
C SER A 104 5.95 -19.86 13.95
N VAL A 105 5.93 -20.12 12.63
CA VAL A 105 4.98 -21.07 12.02
C VAL A 105 5.23 -22.49 12.52
N ARG A 106 6.48 -22.96 12.57
CA ARG A 106 6.81 -24.30 13.12
C ARG A 106 6.41 -24.45 14.59
N ARG A 107 6.50 -23.37 15.37
CA ARG A 107 6.11 -23.32 16.78
C ARG A 107 4.59 -23.15 16.98
N GLY A 108 3.84 -22.93 15.90
CA GLY A 108 2.38 -22.77 15.93
C GLY A 108 1.92 -21.38 16.39
N GLU A 109 2.81 -20.39 16.44
CA GLU A 109 2.47 -19.00 16.77
C GLU A 109 1.67 -18.34 15.64
N PHE A 110 2.00 -18.69 14.39
CA PHE A 110 1.19 -18.36 13.21
C PHE A 110 0.76 -19.63 12.49
N ALA A 111 -0.47 -19.64 11.98
CA ALA A 111 -1.00 -20.75 11.20
C ALA A 111 -0.30 -20.93 9.84
N SER A 112 0.25 -19.85 9.29
CA SER A 112 0.90 -19.82 7.98
C SER A 112 1.76 -18.55 7.83
N GLY A 113 2.64 -18.53 6.84
CA GLY A 113 3.35 -17.33 6.42
C GLY A 113 2.39 -16.24 5.93
N LEU A 114 1.27 -16.62 5.31
CA LEU A 114 0.22 -15.67 4.92
C LEU A 114 -0.39 -14.99 6.14
N ARG A 115 -0.67 -15.78 7.20
CA ARG A 115 -1.23 -15.21 8.44
C ARG A 115 -0.28 -14.19 9.05
N HIS A 116 1.01 -14.54 9.16
CA HIS A 116 2.02 -13.60 9.60
C HIS A 116 2.08 -12.35 8.70
N PHE A 117 2.05 -12.51 7.37
CA PHE A 117 2.14 -11.37 6.46
C PHE A 117 0.99 -10.38 6.65
N VAL A 118 -0.24 -10.90 6.77
CA VAL A 118 -1.45 -10.09 6.94
C VAL A 118 -1.48 -9.37 8.29
N GLU A 119 -1.03 -10.02 9.36
CA GLU A 119 -1.03 -9.44 10.71
C GLU A 119 0.12 -8.45 10.91
N ASP A 120 1.33 -8.86 10.55
CA ASP A 120 2.56 -8.16 10.92
C ASP A 120 3.44 -7.82 9.72
N GLY A 121 3.65 -8.79 8.82
CA GLY A 121 4.67 -8.70 7.77
C GLY A 121 4.49 -7.50 6.85
N TYR A 122 3.26 -7.13 6.50
CA TYR A 122 2.99 -5.94 5.70
C TYR A 122 3.43 -4.65 6.41
N ARG A 123 3.13 -4.51 7.70
CA ARG A 123 3.52 -3.34 8.52
C ARG A 123 5.02 -3.30 8.75
N GLU A 124 5.67 -4.45 8.82
CA GLU A 124 7.12 -4.60 8.92
C GLU A 124 7.86 -4.32 7.60
N GLY A 125 7.14 -4.11 6.50
CA GLY A 125 7.74 -3.90 5.17
C GLY A 125 8.33 -5.17 4.55
N ARG A 126 7.85 -6.35 4.97
CA ARG A 126 8.25 -7.62 4.35
C ARG A 126 7.64 -7.74 2.97
N LEU A 127 8.42 -8.29 2.04
CA LEU A 127 7.96 -8.55 0.69
C LEU A 127 7.15 -9.85 0.68
N PRO A 128 6.01 -9.93 -0.01
CA PRO A 128 5.22 -11.16 -0.11
C PRO A 128 5.72 -12.12 -1.22
N PHE A 129 6.57 -11.64 -2.13
CA PHE A 129 7.11 -12.39 -3.27
C PHE A 129 8.56 -11.96 -3.56
N GLY A 130 9.30 -12.80 -4.28
CA GLY A 130 10.57 -12.42 -4.90
C GLY A 130 10.35 -11.79 -6.28
N TYR A 131 11.12 -10.75 -6.60
CA TYR A 131 11.21 -10.16 -7.94
C TYR A 131 12.38 -10.75 -8.73
#